data_AF-F9ZVA3-F1
#
_entry.id   AF-F9ZVA3-F1
#
_cell.length_a   1.000
_cell.length_b   1.000
_cell.length_c   1.000
_cell.angle_alpha   90.00
_cell.angle_beta   90.00
_cell.angle_gamma   90.00
#
_symmetry.space_group_name_H-M   'P 1'
#
loop_
_entity.id
_entity.type
_entity.pdbx_description
1 polymer ?
#
loop_
_entity_poly.entity_id
_entity_poly.type
_entity_poly.pdbx_seq_one_letter_code
_entity_poly.pdbx_strand_id
1 'polypeptide(L)'
;MAQVSIGQVENLKDLVRGLESVRDALETECREQIAVAEQKCEEASEEAQSSASMLESAVQQEHAAKQKVGDAEQALDSSQSSLSSAQSSLSSCLAQPNDDDGRCPDCSGEYSAVTEAEASVEQAQSMLEQAKAELEAATGDRISMEQRVDLAKQAQVMAEHTLEQAQQECNTRLATVDQAIEIGIVRLNSAQRVLEAYLATNPPAAEFHAWLKWNPAQTGRPVTPDTLRDRMNLSPEQRRLFQEYLYDRNPAYRRQVDKYRNQWASARGDAERNIVARRARIHLSGEFGEQMARHALAPFGGRIETQGRTFVGDNGRYTKTDLLVTELQVPVILGRGEGMGASVGGSMAFEVKCGKAEYLYSQKDHMIFQAKGHKHADAQCTLCSRDIHDLPAEKQKELRDTLREAGSPMVGMLPRKNEIDQSCLDFIRQNEEEQP
;
A
#
# COMPACT_ATOMS: atom_id res chain seq x y z
N MET A 1 -3.82 -9.46 -39.46
CA MET A 1 -3.23 -9.82 -38.16
C MET A 1 -3.42 -8.63 -37.24
N ALA A 2 -3.93 -8.82 -36.01
CA ALA A 2 -4.06 -7.72 -35.06
C ALA A 2 -2.65 -7.20 -34.74
N GLN A 3 -2.36 -5.96 -35.14
CA GLN A 3 -1.08 -5.32 -34.85
C GLN A 3 -1.09 -4.90 -33.38
N VAL A 4 -0.09 -5.35 -32.62
CA VAL A 4 0.11 -4.93 -31.22
C VAL A 4 1.23 -3.91 -31.18
N SER A 5 1.00 -2.76 -30.53
CA SER A 5 2.02 -1.71 -30.41
C SER A 5 3.02 -2.02 -29.27
N ILE A 6 4.22 -1.43 -29.34
CA ILE A 6 5.23 -1.55 -28.27
C ILE A 6 4.65 -1.07 -26.92
N GLY A 7 3.94 0.07 -26.93
CA GLY A 7 3.37 0.65 -25.72
C GLY A 7 2.29 -0.23 -25.08
N GLN A 8 1.47 -0.91 -25.89
CA GLN A 8 0.45 -1.84 -25.39
C GLN A 8 1.07 -3.07 -24.70
N VAL A 9 2.14 -3.65 -25.27
CA VAL A 9 2.84 -4.77 -24.63
C VAL A 9 3.44 -4.36 -23.29
N GLU A 10 4.05 -3.17 -23.23
CA GLU A 10 4.59 -2.65 -21.96
C GLU A 10 3.51 -2.34 -20.93
N ASN A 11 2.37 -1.77 -21.33
CA ASN A 11 1.22 -1.58 -20.44
C ASN A 11 0.74 -2.92 -19.86
N LEU A 12 0.67 -3.96 -20.69
CA LEU A 12 0.28 -5.29 -20.24
C LEU A 12 1.33 -5.90 -19.29
N LYS A 13 2.61 -5.67 -19.55
CA LYS A 13 3.69 -6.08 -18.64
C LYS A 13 3.58 -5.40 -17.28
N ASP A 14 3.36 -4.09 -17.26
CA ASP A 14 3.21 -3.32 -16.02
C ASP A 14 1.94 -3.74 -15.26
N LEU A 15 0.86 -4.06 -15.98
CA LEU A 15 -0.37 -4.59 -15.39
C LEU A 15 -0.13 -5.94 -14.69
N VAL A 16 0.54 -6.89 -15.35
CA VAL A 16 0.88 -8.18 -14.74
C VAL A 16 1.72 -7.99 -13.49
N ARG A 17 2.75 -7.14 -13.56
CA ARG A 17 3.58 -6.79 -12.39
C ARG A 17 2.78 -6.14 -11.27
N GLY A 18 1.80 -5.31 -11.61
CA GLY A 18 0.86 -4.71 -10.66
C GLY A 18 0.01 -5.77 -9.96
N LEU A 19 -0.48 -6.77 -10.69
CA LEU A 19 -1.24 -7.88 -10.12
C LEU A 19 -0.37 -8.73 -9.18
N GLU A 20 0.88 -9.02 -9.56
CA GLU A 20 1.85 -9.69 -8.68
C GLU A 20 2.07 -8.91 -7.37
N SER A 21 2.26 -7.59 -7.46
CA SER A 21 2.38 -6.74 -6.26
C SER A 21 1.12 -6.73 -5.39
N VAL A 22 -0.07 -6.78 -6.00
CA VAL A 22 -1.34 -6.88 -5.26
C VAL A 22 -1.46 -8.24 -4.57
N ARG A 23 -1.02 -9.31 -5.24
CA ARG A 23 -1.00 -10.66 -4.69
C ARG A 23 -0.11 -10.76 -3.45
N ASP A 24 1.10 -10.18 -3.51
CA ASP A 24 2.02 -10.17 -2.36
C ASP A 24 1.49 -9.34 -1.17
N ALA A 25 0.85 -8.20 -1.45
CA ALA A 25 0.20 -7.40 -0.42
C ALA A 25 -0.99 -8.13 0.21
N LEU A 26 -1.81 -8.79 -0.62
CA LEU A 26 -2.94 -9.59 -0.16
C LEU A 26 -2.50 -10.79 0.67
N GLU A 27 -1.41 -11.46 0.28
CA GLU A 27 -0.84 -12.58 1.06
C GLU A 27 -0.42 -12.11 2.46
N THR A 28 0.19 -10.92 2.55
CA THR A 28 0.61 -10.33 3.82
C THR A 28 -0.60 -10.02 4.71
N GLU A 29 -1.60 -9.32 4.17
CA GLU A 29 -2.84 -9.00 4.89
C GLU A 29 -3.58 -10.26 5.35
N CYS A 30 -3.66 -11.29 4.50
CA CYS A 30 -4.28 -12.55 4.84
C CYS A 30 -3.56 -13.30 5.96
N ARG A 31 -2.22 -13.28 5.96
CA ARG A 31 -1.43 -13.87 7.04
C ARG A 31 -1.69 -13.17 8.37
N GLU A 32 -1.75 -11.83 8.37
CA GLU A 32 -2.06 -11.05 9.55
C GLU A 32 -3.48 -11.33 10.07
N GLN A 33 -4.48 -11.37 9.18
CA GLN A 33 -5.86 -11.68 9.55
C GLN A 33 -6.00 -13.09 10.15
N ILE A 34 -5.35 -14.10 9.55
CA ILE A 34 -5.35 -15.47 10.07
C ILE A 34 -4.67 -15.52 11.43
N ALA A 35 -3.51 -14.88 11.61
CA ALA A 35 -2.80 -14.86 12.88
C ALA A 35 -3.63 -14.26 14.03
N VAL A 36 -4.39 -13.18 13.74
CA VAL A 36 -5.32 -12.59 14.72
C VAL A 36 -6.44 -13.57 15.09
N ALA A 37 -6.98 -14.30 14.10
CA ALA A 37 -8.02 -15.30 14.36
C ALA A 37 -7.49 -16.52 15.13
N GLU A 38 -6.26 -16.96 14.83
CA GLU A 38 -5.56 -18.03 15.57
C GLU A 38 -5.35 -17.64 17.03
N GLN A 39 -4.86 -16.42 17.28
CA GLN A 39 -4.69 -15.90 18.64
C GLN A 39 -6.03 -15.90 19.40
N LYS A 40 -7.13 -15.51 18.74
CA LYS A 40 -8.45 -15.53 19.39
C LYS A 40 -8.96 -16.94 19.69
N CYS A 41 -8.62 -17.92 18.86
CA CYS A 41 -8.90 -19.33 19.15
C CYS A 41 -8.12 -19.82 20.37
N GLU A 42 -6.84 -19.47 20.45
CA GLU A 42 -5.98 -19.82 21.59
C GLU A 42 -6.50 -19.21 22.89
N GLU A 43 -6.76 -17.90 22.91
CA GLU A 43 -7.34 -17.20 24.07
C GLU A 43 -8.67 -17.81 24.51
N ALA A 44 -9.56 -18.16 23.57
CA ALA A 44 -10.85 -18.76 23.88
C ALA A 44 -10.72 -20.20 24.40
N SER A 45 -9.77 -20.98 23.87
CA SER A 45 -9.46 -22.34 24.33
C SER A 45 -8.87 -22.32 25.74
N GLU A 46 -7.94 -21.41 26.02
CA GLU A 46 -7.37 -21.22 27.36
C GLU A 46 -8.44 -20.84 28.39
N GLU A 47 -9.34 -19.91 28.04
CA GLU A 47 -10.43 -19.51 28.92
C GLU A 47 -11.44 -20.65 29.16
N ALA A 48 -11.73 -21.47 28.14
CA ALA A 48 -12.58 -22.65 28.29
C ALA A 48 -11.95 -23.69 29.23
N GLN A 49 -10.63 -23.92 29.11
CA GLN A 49 -9.89 -24.83 29.99
C GLN A 49 -9.79 -24.30 31.43
N SER A 50 -9.53 -23.01 31.59
CA SER A 50 -9.51 -22.31 32.87
C SER A 50 -10.87 -22.41 33.57
N SER A 51 -11.95 -22.12 32.84
CA SER A 51 -13.33 -22.21 33.34
C SER A 51 -13.69 -23.64 33.77
N ALA A 52 -13.28 -24.66 33.00
CA ALA A 52 -13.52 -26.06 33.36
C ALA A 52 -12.79 -26.45 34.66
N SER A 53 -11.56 -25.96 34.85
CA SER A 53 -10.79 -26.20 36.07
C SER A 53 -11.43 -25.51 37.30
N MET A 54 -11.96 -24.30 37.13
CA MET A 54 -12.70 -23.60 38.20
C MET A 54 -14.00 -24.33 38.57
N LEU A 55 -14.73 -24.85 37.58
CA LEU A 55 -15.92 -25.66 37.83
C LEU A 55 -15.59 -26.93 38.62
N GLU A 56 -14.50 -27.63 38.28
CA GLU A 56 -14.05 -28.80 39.03
C GLU A 56 -13.75 -28.44 40.51
N SER A 57 -13.07 -27.31 40.74
CA SER A 57 -12.84 -26.81 42.10
C SER A 57 -14.14 -26.47 42.84
N ALA A 58 -15.11 -25.86 42.17
CA ALA A 58 -16.40 -25.52 42.77
C ALA A 58 -17.22 -26.78 43.13
N VAL A 59 -17.19 -27.79 42.27
CA VAL A 59 -17.81 -29.11 42.55
C VAL A 59 -17.18 -29.77 43.78
N GLN A 60 -15.85 -29.71 43.91
CA GLN A 60 -15.15 -30.25 45.09
C GLN A 60 -15.53 -29.49 46.38
N GLN A 61 -15.67 -28.16 46.31
CA GLN A 61 -16.09 -27.33 47.44
C GLN A 61 -17.53 -27.61 47.84
N GLU A 62 -18.46 -27.75 46.89
CA GLU A 62 -19.85 -28.14 47.18
C GLU A 62 -19.89 -29.53 47.85
N HIS A 63 -19.10 -30.49 47.37
CA HIS A 63 -19.04 -31.80 48.00
C HIS A 63 -18.52 -31.73 49.44
N ALA A 64 -17.48 -30.93 49.69
CA ALA A 64 -16.95 -30.72 51.04
C ALA A 64 -17.95 -30.02 51.96
N ALA A 65 -18.66 -29.00 51.48
CA ALA A 65 -19.71 -28.33 52.25
C ALA A 65 -20.88 -29.28 52.57
N LYS A 66 -21.27 -30.13 51.61
CA LYS A 66 -22.29 -31.16 51.82
C LYS A 66 -21.87 -32.18 52.88
N GLN A 67 -20.60 -32.55 52.91
CA GLN A 67 -20.06 -33.42 53.96
C GLN A 67 -20.12 -32.74 55.33
N LYS A 68 -19.73 -31.46 55.44
CA LYS A 68 -19.85 -30.70 56.70
C LYS A 68 -21.28 -30.63 57.23
N VAL A 69 -22.28 -30.49 56.35
CA VAL A 69 -23.69 -30.53 56.75
C VAL A 69 -24.02 -31.88 57.36
N GLY A 70 -23.64 -32.99 56.72
CA GLY A 70 -23.85 -34.34 57.26
C GLY A 70 -23.16 -34.56 58.62
N ASP A 71 -21.93 -34.07 58.78
CA ASP A 71 -21.19 -34.14 60.05
C ASP A 71 -21.88 -33.30 61.15
N ALA A 72 -22.39 -32.11 60.81
CA ALA A 72 -23.10 -31.23 61.74
C ALA A 72 -24.48 -31.80 62.14
N GLU A 73 -25.20 -32.45 61.22
CA GLU A 73 -26.45 -33.17 61.51
C GLU A 73 -26.19 -34.32 62.50
N GLN A 74 -25.15 -35.12 62.26
CA GLN A 74 -24.78 -36.22 63.15
C GLN A 74 -24.35 -35.71 64.55
N ALA A 75 -23.64 -34.58 64.61
CA ALA A 75 -23.27 -33.93 65.86
C ALA A 75 -24.51 -33.43 66.63
N LEU A 76 -25.47 -32.83 65.94
CA LEU A 76 -26.74 -32.39 66.52
C LEU A 76 -27.54 -33.56 67.09
N ASP A 77 -27.68 -34.66 66.35
CA ASP A 77 -28.37 -35.88 66.81
C ASP A 77 -27.72 -36.46 68.07
N SER A 78 -26.38 -36.42 68.14
CA SER A 78 -25.60 -36.87 69.29
C SER A 78 -25.81 -35.96 70.51
N SER A 79 -25.82 -34.64 70.33
CA SER A 79 -26.13 -33.66 71.38
C SER A 79 -27.57 -33.81 71.89
N GLN A 80 -28.53 -34.03 71.00
CA GLN A 80 -29.94 -34.21 71.35
C GLN A 80 -30.18 -35.51 72.15
N SER A 81 -29.47 -36.59 71.77
CA SER A 81 -29.48 -37.85 72.51
C SER A 81 -28.89 -37.71 73.92
N SER A 82 -27.82 -36.91 74.04
CA SER A 82 -27.19 -36.58 75.33
C SER A 82 -28.11 -35.74 76.22
N LEU A 83 -28.81 -34.75 75.64
CA LEU A 83 -29.82 -33.96 76.34
C LEU A 83 -30.98 -34.83 76.85
N SER A 84 -31.49 -35.74 76.03
CA SER A 84 -32.55 -36.68 76.43
C SER A 84 -32.11 -37.59 77.59
N SER A 85 -30.84 -37.99 77.59
CA SER A 85 -30.23 -38.77 78.68
C SER A 85 -30.07 -37.95 79.96
N ALA A 86 -29.64 -36.69 79.86
CA ALA A 86 -29.53 -35.76 80.98
C ALA A 86 -30.90 -35.44 81.59
N GLN A 87 -31.93 -35.20 80.76
CA GLN A 87 -33.31 -34.97 81.20
C GLN A 87 -33.90 -36.19 81.90
N SER A 88 -33.63 -37.39 81.39
CA SER A 88 -34.06 -38.64 82.03
C SER A 88 -33.40 -38.82 83.41
N SER A 89 -32.12 -38.45 83.53
CA SER A 89 -31.37 -38.49 84.79
C SER A 89 -31.92 -37.47 85.80
N LEU A 90 -32.18 -36.23 85.37
CA LEU A 90 -32.81 -35.20 86.18
C LEU A 90 -34.21 -35.62 86.65
N SER A 91 -35.05 -36.14 85.75
CA SER A 91 -36.38 -36.64 86.10
C SER A 91 -36.32 -37.79 87.11
N SER A 92 -35.29 -38.64 87.01
CA SER A 92 -35.08 -39.74 87.96
C SER A 92 -34.66 -39.22 89.33
N CYS A 93 -33.79 -38.20 89.39
CA CYS A 93 -33.38 -37.55 90.63
C CYS A 93 -34.58 -36.85 91.33
N LEU A 94 -35.39 -36.11 90.56
CA LEU A 94 -36.59 -35.43 91.08
C LEU A 94 -37.68 -36.39 91.58
N ALA A 95 -37.69 -37.64 91.08
CA ALA A 95 -38.63 -38.67 91.50
C ALA A 95 -38.17 -39.45 92.75
N GLN A 96 -36.98 -39.18 93.29
CA GLN A 96 -36.51 -39.83 94.52
C GLN A 96 -37.31 -39.32 95.74
N PRO A 97 -37.67 -40.20 96.67
CA PRO A 97 -38.37 -39.81 97.90
C PRO A 97 -37.47 -38.92 98.78
N ASN A 98 -38.10 -38.03 99.56
CA ASN A 98 -37.39 -37.24 100.56
C ASN A 98 -36.63 -38.15 101.53
N ASP A 99 -35.48 -37.67 102.02
CA ASP A 99 -34.74 -38.38 103.05
C ASP A 99 -35.51 -38.44 104.39
N ASP A 100 -35.03 -39.24 105.34
CA ASP A 100 -35.68 -39.45 106.65
C ASP A 100 -35.83 -38.14 107.48
N ASP A 101 -35.15 -37.05 107.09
CA ASP A 101 -35.24 -35.71 107.68
C ASP A 101 -36.20 -34.77 106.92
N GLY A 102 -36.87 -35.26 105.88
CA GLY A 102 -37.85 -34.50 105.07
C GLY A 102 -37.24 -33.55 104.04
N ARG A 103 -35.95 -33.68 103.72
CA ARG A 103 -35.27 -32.87 102.70
C ARG A 103 -35.42 -33.50 101.33
N CYS A 104 -35.67 -32.65 100.33
CA CYS A 104 -35.69 -33.08 98.93
C CYS A 104 -34.28 -33.47 98.44
N PRO A 105 -34.16 -34.40 97.48
CA PRO A 105 -32.90 -34.76 96.83
C PRO A 105 -32.20 -33.52 96.21
N ASP A 106 -30.89 -33.40 96.39
CA ASP A 106 -30.08 -32.35 95.76
C ASP A 106 -29.74 -32.74 94.31
N CYS A 107 -30.57 -32.30 93.37
CA CYS A 107 -30.38 -32.54 91.93
C CYS A 107 -29.57 -31.44 91.22
N SER A 108 -28.77 -30.66 91.94
CA SER A 108 -28.02 -29.54 91.37
C SER A 108 -27.02 -29.96 90.28
N GLY A 109 -26.45 -31.16 90.39
CA GLY A 109 -25.58 -31.75 89.37
C GLY A 109 -26.32 -32.09 88.07
N GLU A 110 -27.48 -32.71 88.17
CA GLU A 110 -28.34 -33.08 87.03
C GLU A 110 -28.92 -31.84 86.33
N TYR A 111 -29.27 -30.79 87.09
CA TYR A 111 -29.65 -29.49 86.53
C TYR A 111 -28.50 -28.87 85.73
N SER A 112 -27.27 -28.94 86.27
CA SER A 112 -26.08 -28.45 85.57
C SER A 112 -25.82 -29.25 84.30
N ALA A 113 -25.95 -30.57 84.34
CA ALA A 113 -25.77 -31.46 83.19
C ALA A 113 -26.83 -31.23 82.09
N VAL A 114 -28.08 -30.96 82.45
CA VAL A 114 -29.11 -30.55 81.47
C VAL A 114 -28.75 -29.22 80.83
N THR A 115 -28.33 -28.23 81.63
CA THR A 115 -27.94 -26.91 81.12
C THR A 115 -26.75 -26.99 80.14
N GLU A 116 -25.75 -27.81 80.45
CA GLU A 116 -24.60 -28.06 79.56
C GLU A 116 -25.00 -28.79 78.27
N ALA A 117 -25.92 -29.75 78.35
CA ALA A 117 -26.43 -30.46 77.19
C ALA A 117 -27.32 -29.56 76.31
N GLU A 118 -28.13 -28.67 76.90
CA GLU A 118 -28.90 -27.65 76.18
C GLU A 118 -27.99 -26.69 75.43
N ALA A 119 -26.94 -26.18 76.08
CA ALA A 119 -25.94 -25.33 75.43
C ALA A 119 -25.22 -26.06 74.28
N SER A 120 -24.93 -27.37 74.45
CA SER A 120 -24.31 -28.20 73.41
C SER A 120 -25.25 -28.43 72.21
N VAL A 121 -26.56 -28.55 72.44
CA VAL A 121 -27.57 -28.60 71.36
C VAL A 121 -27.65 -27.27 70.64
N GLU A 122 -27.71 -26.15 71.35
CA GLU A 122 -27.77 -24.81 70.74
C GLU A 122 -26.52 -24.54 69.88
N GLN A 123 -25.33 -24.90 70.37
CA GLN A 123 -24.09 -24.80 69.61
C GLN A 123 -24.14 -25.69 68.35
N ALA A 124 -24.57 -26.95 68.46
CA ALA A 124 -24.67 -27.86 67.31
C ALA A 124 -25.69 -27.37 66.27
N GLN A 125 -26.82 -26.81 66.70
CA GLN A 125 -27.80 -26.16 65.82
C GLN A 125 -27.19 -24.97 65.08
N SER A 126 -26.44 -24.11 65.78
CA SER A 126 -25.75 -22.97 65.17
C SER A 126 -24.73 -23.44 64.11
N MET A 127 -23.96 -24.49 64.40
CA MET A 127 -22.99 -25.06 63.44
C MET A 127 -23.69 -25.68 62.23
N LEU A 128 -24.83 -26.35 62.42
CA LEU A 128 -25.62 -26.89 61.32
C LEU A 128 -26.17 -25.79 60.41
N GLU A 129 -26.73 -24.72 60.97
CA GLU A 129 -27.22 -23.58 60.18
C GLU A 129 -26.09 -22.89 59.42
N GLN A 130 -24.91 -22.74 60.04
CA GLN A 130 -23.72 -22.25 59.34
C GLN A 130 -23.31 -23.18 58.18
N ALA A 131 -23.26 -24.50 58.40
CA ALA A 131 -22.89 -25.46 57.37
C ALA A 131 -23.89 -25.47 56.21
N LYS A 132 -25.18 -25.33 56.48
CA LYS A 132 -26.22 -25.20 55.44
C LYS A 132 -26.05 -23.93 54.62
N ALA A 133 -25.74 -22.80 55.27
CA ALA A 133 -25.47 -21.55 54.57
C ALA A 133 -24.19 -21.65 53.70
N GLU A 134 -23.13 -22.31 54.18
CA GLU A 134 -21.92 -22.60 53.40
C GLU A 134 -22.23 -23.49 52.18
N LEU A 135 -23.09 -24.50 52.32
CA LEU A 135 -23.52 -25.36 51.21
C LEU A 135 -24.34 -24.58 50.16
N GLU A 136 -25.25 -23.72 50.59
CA GLU A 136 -26.04 -22.89 49.68
C GLU A 136 -25.14 -21.96 48.86
N ALA A 137 -24.17 -21.31 49.51
CA ALA A 137 -23.17 -20.49 48.84
C ALA A 137 -22.34 -21.32 47.83
N ALA A 138 -21.82 -22.48 48.24
CA ALA A 138 -21.04 -23.34 47.36
C ALA A 138 -21.85 -23.86 46.15
N THR A 139 -23.15 -24.13 46.35
CA THR A 139 -24.06 -24.52 45.27
C THR A 139 -24.25 -23.38 44.27
N GLY A 140 -24.43 -22.14 44.77
CA GLY A 140 -24.50 -20.95 43.94
C GLY A 140 -23.22 -20.70 43.12
N ASP A 141 -22.06 -20.92 43.73
CA ASP A 141 -20.77 -20.80 43.06
C ASP A 141 -20.60 -21.86 41.96
N ARG A 142 -20.97 -23.13 42.22
CA ARG A 142 -20.96 -24.18 41.18
C ARG A 142 -21.85 -23.81 39.99
N ILE A 143 -23.09 -23.38 40.23
CA ILE A 143 -24.02 -22.98 39.15
C ILE A 143 -23.44 -21.83 38.33
N SER A 144 -22.81 -20.85 38.99
CA SER A 144 -22.15 -19.74 38.31
C SER A 144 -20.96 -20.21 37.44
N MET A 145 -20.18 -21.18 37.92
CA MET A 145 -19.08 -21.77 37.15
C MET A 145 -19.57 -22.61 35.97
N GLU A 146 -20.71 -23.29 36.07
CA GLU A 146 -21.32 -24.01 34.94
C GLU A 146 -21.69 -23.04 33.81
N GLN A 147 -22.36 -21.93 34.15
CA GLN A 147 -22.68 -20.89 33.18
C GLN A 147 -21.44 -20.29 32.54
N ARG A 148 -20.36 -20.09 33.32
CA ARG A 148 -19.07 -19.62 32.80
C ARG A 148 -18.51 -20.60 31.77
N VAL A 149 -18.51 -21.89 32.07
CA VAL A 149 -18.03 -22.94 31.14
C VAL A 149 -18.83 -22.94 29.85
N ASP A 150 -20.16 -22.82 29.93
CA ASP A 150 -21.02 -22.79 28.74
C ASP A 150 -20.71 -21.59 27.84
N LEU A 151 -20.55 -20.39 28.43
CA LEU A 151 -20.17 -19.19 27.70
C LEU A 151 -18.77 -19.29 27.09
N ALA A 152 -17.80 -19.83 27.82
CA ALA A 152 -16.44 -20.00 27.33
C ALA A 152 -16.39 -20.99 26.14
N LYS A 153 -17.14 -22.09 26.21
CA LYS A 153 -17.28 -23.04 25.07
C LYS A 153 -17.95 -22.40 23.86
N GLN A 154 -18.98 -21.58 24.07
CA GLN A 154 -19.60 -20.84 22.96
C GLN A 154 -18.61 -19.87 22.31
N ALA A 155 -17.83 -19.14 23.11
CA ALA A 155 -16.78 -18.25 22.62
C ALA A 155 -15.71 -19.01 21.82
N GLN A 156 -15.29 -20.20 22.29
CA GLN A 156 -14.35 -21.06 21.59
C GLN A 156 -14.89 -21.48 20.20
N VAL A 157 -16.13 -21.99 20.14
CA VAL A 157 -16.75 -22.39 18.85
C VAL A 157 -16.86 -21.21 17.88
N MET A 158 -17.21 -20.02 18.39
CA MET A 158 -17.26 -18.81 17.57
C MET A 158 -15.89 -18.40 17.04
N ALA A 159 -14.84 -18.52 17.86
CA ALA A 159 -13.47 -18.23 17.45
C ALA A 159 -13.00 -19.21 16.37
N GLU A 160 -13.22 -20.52 16.56
CA GLU A 160 -12.87 -21.57 15.60
C GLU A 160 -13.57 -21.36 14.25
N HIS A 161 -14.87 -21.06 14.26
CA HIS A 161 -15.61 -20.72 13.04
C HIS A 161 -15.04 -19.46 12.36
N THR A 162 -14.66 -18.44 13.13
CA THR A 162 -14.07 -17.21 12.58
C THR A 162 -12.73 -17.49 11.91
N LEU A 163 -11.90 -18.36 12.50
CA LEU A 163 -10.64 -18.79 11.91
C LEU A 163 -10.85 -19.57 10.60
N GLU A 164 -11.76 -20.54 10.59
CA GLU A 164 -12.09 -21.31 9.38
C GLU A 164 -12.58 -20.38 8.25
N GLN A 165 -13.47 -19.43 8.59
CA GLN A 165 -13.98 -18.45 7.63
C GLN A 165 -12.86 -17.54 7.09
N ALA A 166 -11.96 -17.06 7.95
CA ALA A 166 -10.82 -16.23 7.54
C ALA A 166 -9.90 -17.00 6.59
N GLN A 167 -9.59 -18.26 6.89
CA GLN A 167 -8.78 -19.12 6.04
C GLN A 167 -9.44 -19.34 4.67
N GLN A 168 -10.74 -19.66 4.64
CA GLN A 168 -11.48 -19.91 3.40
C GLN A 168 -11.54 -18.66 2.51
N GLU A 169 -11.87 -17.50 3.10
CA GLU A 169 -11.96 -16.24 2.38
C GLU A 169 -10.58 -15.86 1.79
N CYS A 170 -9.52 -15.98 2.58
CA CYS A 170 -8.16 -15.69 2.13
C CYS A 170 -7.71 -16.61 1.00
N ASN A 171 -7.95 -17.91 1.11
CA ASN A 171 -7.65 -18.87 0.05
C ASN A 171 -8.40 -18.53 -1.25
N THR A 172 -9.69 -18.16 -1.14
CA THR A 172 -10.52 -17.81 -2.30
C THR A 172 -10.01 -16.54 -2.99
N ARG A 173 -9.67 -15.50 -2.20
CA ARG A 173 -9.15 -14.24 -2.73
C ARG A 173 -7.79 -14.42 -3.40
N LEU A 174 -6.86 -15.14 -2.76
CA LEU A 174 -5.54 -15.43 -3.33
C LEU A 174 -5.65 -16.22 -4.64
N ALA A 175 -6.45 -17.28 -4.66
CA ALA A 175 -6.67 -18.08 -5.86
C ALA A 175 -7.26 -17.26 -7.03
N THR A 176 -8.16 -16.31 -6.73
CA THR A 176 -8.74 -15.41 -7.73
C THR A 176 -7.68 -14.49 -8.36
N VAL A 177 -6.78 -13.94 -7.54
CA VAL A 177 -5.69 -13.09 -8.02
C VAL A 177 -4.67 -13.91 -8.80
N ASP A 178 -4.31 -15.10 -8.32
CA ASP A 178 -3.39 -16.00 -9.03
C ASP A 178 -3.93 -16.37 -10.42
N GLN A 179 -5.23 -16.68 -10.54
CA GLN A 179 -5.87 -16.94 -11.83
C GLN A 179 -5.80 -15.70 -12.76
N ALA A 180 -6.01 -14.50 -12.22
CA ALA A 180 -5.90 -13.27 -13.01
C ALA A 180 -4.46 -13.03 -13.50
N ILE A 181 -3.46 -13.34 -12.67
CA ILE A 181 -2.04 -13.29 -13.02
C ILE A 181 -1.74 -14.29 -14.14
N GLU A 182 -2.18 -15.55 -14.02
CA GLU A 182 -1.97 -16.58 -15.06
C GLU A 182 -2.54 -16.15 -16.42
N ILE A 183 -3.79 -15.66 -16.42
CA ILE A 183 -4.42 -15.12 -17.64
C ILE A 183 -3.61 -13.93 -18.19
N GLY A 184 -3.16 -13.05 -17.31
CA GLY A 184 -2.30 -11.92 -17.65
C GLY A 184 -0.99 -12.35 -18.30
N ILE A 185 -0.30 -13.33 -17.74
CA ILE A 185 0.96 -13.89 -18.25
C ILE A 185 0.75 -14.53 -19.63
N VAL A 186 -0.30 -15.33 -19.81
CA VAL A 186 -0.62 -15.94 -21.11
C VAL A 186 -0.86 -14.87 -22.17
N ARG A 187 -1.63 -13.83 -21.83
CA ARG A 187 -1.87 -12.68 -22.72
C ARG A 187 -0.58 -11.94 -23.04
N LEU A 188 0.26 -11.69 -22.04
CA LEU A 188 1.55 -11.01 -22.21
C LEU A 188 2.48 -11.80 -23.14
N ASN A 189 2.62 -13.10 -22.93
CA ASN A 189 3.45 -13.97 -23.76
C ASN A 189 2.93 -14.06 -25.21
N SER A 190 1.60 -14.01 -25.40
CA SER A 190 1.00 -13.92 -26.73
C SER A 190 1.33 -12.58 -27.41
N ALA A 191 1.14 -11.47 -26.69
CA ALA A 191 1.42 -10.12 -27.18
C ALA A 191 2.90 -9.92 -27.51
N GLN A 192 3.81 -10.47 -26.69
CA GLN A 192 5.25 -10.45 -26.93
C GLN A 192 5.64 -11.20 -28.21
N ARG A 193 5.11 -12.40 -28.43
CA ARG A 193 5.35 -13.15 -29.68
C ARG A 193 4.87 -12.40 -30.92
N VAL A 194 3.70 -11.75 -30.83
CA VAL A 194 3.18 -10.90 -31.93
C VAL A 194 4.09 -9.70 -32.15
N LEU A 195 4.55 -9.04 -31.08
CA LEU A 195 5.48 -7.91 -31.18
C LEU A 195 6.81 -8.35 -31.80
N GLU A 196 7.40 -9.46 -31.38
CA GLU A 196 8.65 -10.00 -31.94
C GLU A 196 8.52 -10.27 -33.44
N ALA A 197 7.42 -10.90 -33.87
CA ALA A 197 7.15 -11.14 -35.29
C ALA A 197 6.97 -9.83 -36.08
N TYR A 198 6.32 -8.83 -35.49
CA TYR A 198 6.16 -7.51 -36.08
C TYR A 198 7.52 -6.80 -36.23
N LEU A 199 8.35 -6.78 -35.18
CA LEU A 199 9.67 -6.17 -35.21
C LEU A 199 10.60 -6.86 -36.23
N ALA A 200 10.52 -8.19 -36.36
CA ALA A 200 11.32 -8.94 -37.33
C ALA A 200 11.02 -8.58 -38.79
N THR A 201 9.81 -8.10 -39.09
CA THR A 201 9.36 -7.77 -40.45
C THR A 201 9.24 -6.27 -40.70
N ASN A 202 9.46 -5.42 -39.68
CA ASN A 202 9.33 -3.98 -39.75
C ASN A 202 10.60 -3.29 -39.20
N PRO A 203 11.62 -3.04 -40.04
CA PRO A 203 12.90 -2.46 -39.58
C PRO A 203 12.77 -1.11 -38.86
N PRO A 204 11.96 -0.12 -39.32
CA PRO A 204 11.75 1.11 -38.58
C PRO A 204 11.21 0.90 -37.15
N ALA A 205 10.32 -0.08 -36.96
CA ALA A 205 9.81 -0.44 -35.65
C ALA A 205 10.87 -1.15 -34.78
N ALA A 206 11.69 -2.03 -35.35
CA ALA A 206 12.81 -2.66 -34.66
C ALA A 206 13.83 -1.63 -34.17
N GLU A 207 14.19 -0.68 -35.03
CA GLU A 207 15.11 0.41 -34.67
C GLU A 207 14.52 1.32 -33.59
N PHE A 208 13.24 1.67 -33.67
CA PHE A 208 12.56 2.44 -32.63
C PHE A 208 12.49 1.67 -31.30
N HIS A 209 12.20 0.36 -31.33
CA HIS A 209 12.22 -0.48 -30.14
C HIS A 209 13.63 -0.54 -29.52
N ALA A 210 14.67 -0.71 -30.34
CA ALA A 210 16.06 -0.64 -29.89
C ALA A 210 16.42 0.74 -29.33
N TRP A 211 15.87 1.81 -29.91
CA TRP A 211 16.00 3.16 -29.36
C TRP A 211 15.34 3.28 -27.99
N LEU A 212 14.12 2.77 -27.79
CA LEU A 212 13.47 2.78 -26.47
C LEU A 212 14.24 1.97 -25.41
N LYS A 213 14.82 0.83 -25.79
CA LYS A 213 15.53 -0.10 -24.89
C LYS A 213 17.02 0.16 -24.75
N TRP A 214 17.51 1.23 -25.37
CA TRP A 214 18.94 1.51 -25.36
C TRP A 214 19.45 1.81 -23.95
N ASN A 215 20.51 1.11 -23.56
CA ASN A 215 21.21 1.35 -22.30
C ASN A 215 22.69 1.69 -22.60
N PRO A 216 23.11 2.94 -22.42
CA PRO A 216 24.50 3.33 -22.71
C PRO A 216 25.52 2.66 -21.79
N ALA A 217 25.14 2.31 -20.55
CA ALA A 217 26.03 1.68 -19.58
C ALA A 217 26.57 0.32 -20.06
N GLN A 218 25.84 -0.38 -20.93
CA GLN A 218 26.29 -1.66 -21.51
C GLN A 218 27.53 -1.50 -22.39
N THR A 219 27.74 -0.33 -23.00
CA THR A 219 28.90 -0.08 -23.87
C THR A 219 30.10 0.47 -23.11
N GLY A 220 29.89 1.04 -21.91
CA GLY A 220 30.91 1.71 -21.11
C GLY A 220 31.56 2.93 -21.76
N ARG A 221 31.09 3.37 -22.93
CA ARG A 221 31.67 4.50 -23.68
C ARG A 221 31.00 5.81 -23.26
N PRO A 222 31.76 6.92 -23.21
CA PRO A 222 31.18 8.24 -23.03
C PRO A 222 30.15 8.56 -24.12
N VAL A 223 29.05 9.19 -23.71
CA VAL A 223 28.04 9.73 -24.63
C VAL A 223 28.59 11.02 -25.24
N THR A 224 28.64 11.10 -26.56
CA THR A 224 29.19 12.25 -27.29
C THR A 224 28.08 13.13 -27.87
N PRO A 225 28.40 14.35 -28.33
CA PRO A 225 27.44 15.20 -29.02
C PRO A 225 26.80 14.53 -30.24
N ASP A 226 27.55 13.69 -30.96
CA ASP A 226 27.01 12.91 -32.08
C ASP A 226 25.97 11.90 -31.61
N THR A 227 26.26 11.15 -30.54
CA THR A 227 25.30 10.21 -29.94
C THR A 227 24.02 10.94 -29.53
N LEU A 228 24.14 12.09 -28.86
CA LEU A 228 22.98 12.89 -28.44
C LEU A 228 22.16 13.36 -29.62
N ARG A 229 22.81 13.92 -30.65
CA ARG A 229 22.14 14.36 -31.87
C ARG A 229 21.37 13.20 -32.50
N ASP A 230 22.01 12.04 -32.66
CA ASP A 230 21.41 10.92 -33.36
C ASP A 230 20.20 10.37 -32.57
N ARG A 231 20.27 10.34 -31.23
CA ARG A 231 19.11 9.98 -30.38
C ARG A 231 17.94 10.94 -30.49
N MET A 232 18.21 12.23 -30.67
CA MET A 232 17.21 13.28 -30.76
C MET A 232 16.56 13.39 -32.15
N ASN A 233 17.08 12.68 -33.16
CA ASN A 233 16.65 12.80 -34.55
C ASN A 233 16.03 11.50 -35.06
N LEU A 234 14.86 11.16 -34.51
CA LEU A 234 14.04 10.06 -35.01
C LEU A 234 13.61 10.29 -36.47
N SER A 235 13.58 9.23 -37.28
CA SER A 235 13.04 9.26 -38.65
C SER A 235 11.54 9.64 -38.66
N PRO A 236 10.95 10.03 -39.80
CA PRO A 236 9.50 10.28 -39.90
C PRO A 236 8.65 9.13 -39.36
N GLU A 237 8.99 7.89 -39.69
CA GLU A 237 8.32 6.67 -39.26
C GLU A 237 8.51 6.43 -37.75
N GLN A 238 9.74 6.61 -37.25
CA GLN A 238 10.02 6.49 -35.82
C GLN A 238 9.32 7.56 -34.99
N ARG A 239 9.14 8.78 -35.51
CA ARG A 239 8.34 9.82 -34.85
C ARG A 239 6.86 9.44 -34.78
N ARG A 240 6.33 8.79 -35.82
CA ARG A 240 4.96 8.25 -35.79
C ARG A 240 4.81 7.17 -34.72
N LEU A 241 5.73 6.21 -34.69
CA LEU A 241 5.78 5.15 -33.66
C LEU A 241 5.96 5.73 -32.25
N PHE A 242 6.74 6.79 -32.10
CA PHE A 242 6.90 7.47 -30.82
C PHE A 242 5.61 8.18 -30.37
N GLN A 243 4.84 8.78 -31.29
CA GLN A 243 3.52 9.31 -30.95
C GLN A 243 2.52 8.22 -30.55
N GLU A 244 2.51 7.08 -31.26
CA GLU A 244 1.72 5.90 -30.88
C GLU A 244 2.12 5.42 -29.47
N TYR A 245 3.41 5.29 -29.21
CA TYR A 245 3.95 4.91 -27.91
C TYR A 245 3.54 5.89 -26.79
N LEU A 246 3.67 7.20 -27.01
CA LEU A 246 3.23 8.23 -26.05
C LEU A 246 1.72 8.19 -25.84
N TYR A 247 0.94 7.99 -26.90
CA TYR A 247 -0.51 7.83 -26.81
C TYR A 247 -0.88 6.63 -25.94
N ASP A 248 -0.16 5.51 -26.05
CA ASP A 248 -0.39 4.32 -25.24
C ASP A 248 0.11 4.45 -23.79
N ARG A 249 1.26 5.11 -23.57
CA ARG A 249 1.96 5.11 -22.27
C ARG A 249 1.70 6.36 -21.42
N ASN A 250 1.31 7.48 -22.03
CA ASN A 250 1.11 8.76 -21.33
C ASN A 250 -0.36 9.22 -21.44
N PRO A 251 -1.18 9.02 -20.39
CA PRO A 251 -2.59 9.44 -20.38
C PRO A 251 -2.79 10.94 -20.57
N ALA A 252 -1.85 11.79 -20.15
CA ALA A 252 -1.95 13.24 -20.34
C ALA A 252 -1.75 13.61 -21.81
N TYR A 253 -0.74 13.03 -22.46
CA TYR A 253 -0.50 13.18 -23.89
C TYR A 253 -1.69 12.67 -24.71
N ARG A 254 -2.22 11.48 -24.36
CA ARG A 254 -3.43 10.90 -24.98
C ARG A 254 -4.61 11.88 -24.95
N ARG A 255 -4.95 12.41 -23.77
CA ARG A 255 -6.04 13.39 -23.62
C ARG A 255 -5.83 14.63 -24.48
N GLN A 256 -4.59 15.10 -24.61
CA GLN A 256 -4.28 16.26 -25.45
C GLN A 256 -4.44 15.96 -26.93
N VAL A 257 -4.00 14.78 -27.39
CA VAL A 257 -4.23 14.29 -28.76
C VAL A 257 -5.73 14.17 -29.04
N ASP A 258 -6.48 13.49 -28.17
CA ASP A 258 -7.93 13.29 -28.34
C ASP A 258 -8.70 14.60 -28.39
N LYS A 259 -8.31 15.58 -27.57
CA LYS A 259 -8.85 16.93 -27.62
C LYS A 259 -8.68 17.55 -29.01
N TYR A 260 -7.48 17.46 -29.60
CA TYR A 260 -7.23 18.05 -30.92
C TYR A 260 -7.86 17.24 -32.05
N ARG A 261 -7.92 15.90 -31.95
CA ARG A 261 -8.67 15.04 -32.87
C ARG A 261 -10.16 15.42 -32.90
N ASN A 262 -10.78 15.58 -31.74
CA ASN A 262 -12.19 15.97 -31.63
C ASN A 262 -12.43 17.38 -32.18
N GLN A 263 -11.53 18.33 -31.90
CA GLN A 263 -11.62 19.68 -32.46
C GLN A 263 -11.44 19.70 -33.98
N TRP A 264 -10.53 18.87 -34.51
CA TRP A 264 -10.29 18.74 -35.94
C TRP A 264 -11.51 18.16 -36.66
N ALA A 265 -12.05 17.04 -36.15
CA ALA A 265 -13.22 16.38 -36.72
C ALA A 265 -14.49 17.25 -36.66
N SER A 266 -14.60 18.14 -35.66
CA SER A 266 -15.75 19.04 -35.50
C SER A 266 -15.62 20.36 -36.29
N ALA A 267 -14.47 20.63 -36.91
CA ALA A 267 -14.18 21.90 -37.57
C ALA A 267 -14.93 22.04 -38.90
N ARG A 268 -15.61 23.17 -39.09
CA ARG A 268 -16.38 23.49 -40.30
C ARG A 268 -15.52 24.27 -41.28
N GLY A 269 -14.87 23.52 -42.18
CA GLY A 269 -14.06 24.08 -43.27
C GLY A 269 -12.68 24.59 -42.83
N ASP A 270 -11.97 25.18 -43.79
CA ASP A 270 -10.53 25.42 -43.67
C ASP A 270 -10.16 26.47 -42.61
N ALA A 271 -11.01 27.46 -42.38
CA ALA A 271 -10.75 28.50 -41.38
C ALA A 271 -10.67 27.91 -39.96
N GLU A 272 -11.62 27.06 -39.59
CA GLU A 272 -11.64 26.41 -38.28
C GLU A 272 -10.51 25.38 -38.15
N ARG A 273 -10.27 24.57 -39.19
CA ARG A 273 -9.14 23.62 -39.24
C ARG A 273 -7.79 24.32 -39.08
N ASN A 274 -7.63 25.51 -39.65
CA ASN A 274 -6.42 26.32 -39.48
C ASN A 274 -6.24 26.82 -38.04
N ILE A 275 -7.32 27.17 -37.33
CA ILE A 275 -7.27 27.54 -35.91
C ILE A 275 -6.82 26.35 -35.07
N VAL A 276 -7.38 25.15 -35.32
CA VAL A 276 -6.99 23.92 -34.65
C VAL A 276 -5.52 23.58 -34.91
N ALA A 277 -5.09 23.61 -36.18
CA ALA A 277 -3.71 23.38 -36.57
C ALA A 277 -2.75 24.33 -35.86
N ARG A 278 -3.07 25.63 -35.79
CA ARG A 278 -2.25 26.61 -35.08
C ARG A 278 -2.11 26.29 -33.60
N ARG A 279 -3.20 25.89 -32.94
CA ARG A 279 -3.17 25.51 -31.51
C ARG A 279 -2.38 24.22 -31.28
N ALA A 280 -2.54 23.21 -32.14
CA ALA A 280 -1.78 21.97 -32.07
C ALA A 280 -0.27 22.22 -32.24
N ARG A 281 0.11 23.07 -33.20
CA ARG A 281 1.52 23.48 -33.42
C ARG A 281 2.15 24.21 -32.23
N ILE A 282 1.35 24.83 -31.37
CA ILE A 282 1.86 25.52 -30.18
C ILE A 282 2.00 24.53 -29.03
N HIS A 283 0.93 23.80 -28.72
CA HIS A 283 0.86 23.03 -27.48
C HIS A 283 1.24 21.56 -27.64
N LEU A 284 0.73 20.88 -28.68
CA LEU A 284 1.01 19.46 -28.88
C LEU A 284 2.44 19.25 -29.40
N SER A 285 2.86 20.06 -30.37
CA SER A 285 4.23 20.03 -30.90
C SER A 285 5.29 20.39 -29.86
N GLY A 286 4.97 21.31 -28.94
CA GLY A 286 5.88 21.67 -27.84
C GLY A 286 6.08 20.49 -26.90
N GLU A 287 4.98 19.92 -26.39
CA GLU A 287 4.99 18.72 -25.55
C GLU A 287 5.69 17.55 -26.24
N PHE A 288 5.42 17.30 -27.53
CA PHE A 288 6.07 16.21 -28.26
C PHE A 288 7.59 16.37 -28.34
N GLY A 289 8.07 17.60 -28.55
CA GLY A 289 9.50 17.93 -28.53
C GLY A 289 10.15 17.70 -27.17
N GLU A 290 9.48 18.12 -26.09
CA GLU A 290 9.90 17.84 -24.70
C GLU A 290 9.94 16.34 -24.41
N GLN A 291 8.92 15.58 -24.83
CA GLN A 291 8.89 14.13 -24.64
C GLN A 291 10.01 13.43 -25.41
N MET A 292 10.35 13.90 -26.62
CA MET A 292 11.47 13.36 -27.39
C MET A 292 12.79 13.57 -26.67
N ALA A 293 13.02 14.79 -26.16
CA ALA A 293 14.20 15.08 -25.33
C ALA A 293 14.24 14.20 -24.09
N ARG A 294 13.12 14.07 -23.37
CA ARG A 294 12.99 13.23 -22.19
C ARG A 294 13.40 11.79 -22.45
N HIS A 295 12.83 11.16 -23.46
CA HIS A 295 13.09 9.75 -23.75
C HIS A 295 14.48 9.51 -24.34
N ALA A 296 15.04 10.49 -25.06
CA ALA A 296 16.41 10.42 -25.54
C ALA A 296 17.45 10.53 -24.40
N LEU A 297 17.17 11.33 -23.37
CA LEU A 297 18.10 11.63 -22.28
C LEU A 297 17.94 10.72 -21.05
N ALA A 298 16.74 10.20 -20.79
CA ALA A 298 16.46 9.37 -19.62
C ALA A 298 17.43 8.18 -19.44
N PRO A 299 17.89 7.48 -20.50
CA PRO A 299 18.84 6.38 -20.35
C PRO A 299 20.21 6.78 -19.76
N PHE A 300 20.52 8.07 -19.65
CA PHE A 300 21.81 8.52 -19.10
C PHE A 300 21.89 8.47 -17.59
N GLY A 301 20.76 8.58 -16.88
CA GLY A 301 20.73 8.68 -15.42
C GLY A 301 19.95 7.55 -14.74
N GLY A 302 20.22 7.33 -13.46
CA GLY A 302 19.38 6.51 -12.58
C GLY A 302 18.04 7.16 -12.27
N ARG A 303 17.97 8.50 -12.36
CA ARG A 303 16.76 9.28 -12.08
C ARG A 303 16.59 10.45 -13.04
N ILE A 304 15.33 10.72 -13.39
CA ILE A 304 14.92 11.88 -14.18
C ILE A 304 13.80 12.64 -13.47
N GLU A 305 14.00 13.92 -13.27
CA GLU A 305 13.01 14.84 -12.73
C GLU A 305 12.55 15.79 -13.82
N THR A 306 11.24 16.09 -13.84
CA THR A 306 10.67 17.05 -14.78
C THR A 306 9.96 18.15 -14.02
N GLN A 307 10.08 19.39 -14.50
CA GLN A 307 9.47 20.58 -13.90
C GLN A 307 9.93 20.90 -12.47
N GLY A 308 11.19 20.61 -12.14
CA GLY A 308 11.78 20.97 -10.86
C GLY A 308 11.73 22.48 -10.63
N ARG A 309 11.21 22.93 -9.48
CA ARG A 309 11.08 24.36 -9.17
C ARG A 309 12.35 24.88 -8.50
N THR A 310 12.96 25.91 -9.09
CA THR A 310 14.08 26.63 -8.49
C THR A 310 13.68 28.06 -8.19
N PHE A 311 13.70 28.44 -6.91
CA PHE A 311 13.43 29.82 -6.51
C PHE A 311 14.61 30.72 -6.87
N VAL A 312 14.31 31.88 -7.46
CA VAL A 312 15.29 32.83 -8.00
C VAL A 312 15.17 34.15 -7.22
N GLY A 313 16.12 34.37 -6.32
CA GLY A 313 16.17 35.54 -5.43
C GLY A 313 15.11 35.51 -4.32
N ASP A 314 15.04 36.59 -3.53
CA ASP A 314 14.25 36.64 -2.29
C ASP A 314 12.76 37.02 -2.51
N ASN A 315 12.39 37.34 -3.75
CA ASN A 315 11.05 37.85 -4.09
C ASN A 315 10.03 36.74 -4.40
N GLY A 316 10.32 35.49 -4.03
CA GLY A 316 9.44 34.33 -4.27
C GLY A 316 9.24 33.95 -5.76
N ARG A 317 9.98 34.57 -6.70
CA ARG A 317 9.95 34.17 -8.11
C ARG A 317 10.62 32.81 -8.25
N TYR A 318 10.13 31.95 -9.13
CA TYR A 318 10.75 30.67 -9.43
C TYR A 318 10.79 30.42 -10.93
N THR A 319 11.76 29.61 -11.35
CA THR A 319 11.80 29.00 -12.67
C THR A 319 11.55 27.50 -12.54
N LYS A 320 11.13 26.87 -13.64
CA LYS A 320 11.04 25.42 -13.75
C LYS A 320 12.13 24.94 -14.70
N THR A 321 12.82 23.89 -14.30
CA THR A 321 13.75 23.16 -15.16
C THR A 321 12.96 22.07 -15.87
N ASP A 322 13.01 22.04 -17.20
CA ASP A 322 12.24 21.06 -17.97
C ASP A 322 12.67 19.63 -17.64
N LEU A 323 14.00 19.38 -17.65
CA LEU A 323 14.56 18.07 -17.29
C LEU A 323 15.83 18.19 -16.44
N LEU A 324 15.88 17.40 -15.37
CA LEU A 324 17.07 17.17 -14.57
C LEU A 324 17.34 15.66 -14.53
N VAL A 325 18.48 15.24 -15.09
CA VAL A 325 18.94 13.85 -15.08
C VAL A 325 20.02 13.73 -14.01
N THR A 326 19.84 12.85 -13.03
CA THR A 326 20.80 12.63 -11.95
C THR A 326 21.28 11.19 -11.92
N GLU A 327 22.36 10.96 -11.17
CA GLU A 327 22.98 9.64 -11.02
C GLU A 327 23.39 9.08 -12.38
N LEU A 328 24.18 9.87 -13.13
CA LEU A 328 24.62 9.47 -14.46
C LEU A 328 25.31 8.11 -14.43
N GLN A 329 24.88 7.20 -15.30
CA GLN A 329 25.43 5.85 -15.40
C GLN A 329 26.67 5.79 -16.28
N VAL A 330 26.85 6.80 -17.14
CA VAL A 330 27.97 6.95 -18.07
C VAL A 330 28.42 8.41 -18.12
N PRO A 331 29.69 8.70 -18.46
CA PRO A 331 30.11 10.07 -18.73
C PRO A 331 29.35 10.63 -19.94
N VAL A 332 28.87 11.87 -19.84
CA VAL A 332 28.17 12.55 -20.93
C VAL A 332 28.89 13.83 -21.30
N ILE A 333 29.12 14.04 -22.60
CA ILE A 333 29.80 15.21 -23.16
C ILE A 333 28.83 15.92 -24.11
N LEU A 334 28.45 17.15 -23.75
CA LEU A 334 27.60 18.04 -24.55
C LEU A 334 28.41 18.86 -25.56
N GLY A 335 29.68 19.10 -25.29
CA GLY A 335 30.53 19.93 -26.13
C GLY A 335 31.86 20.29 -25.45
N ARG A 336 32.52 21.33 -25.98
CA ARG A 336 33.77 21.87 -25.41
C ARG A 336 33.46 23.00 -24.43
N GLY A 337 34.18 23.04 -23.31
CA GLY A 337 34.09 24.10 -22.30
C GLY A 337 33.65 23.61 -20.92
N GLU A 338 33.76 24.47 -19.93
CA GLU A 338 33.27 24.22 -18.57
C GLU A 338 31.74 24.05 -18.57
N GLY A 339 31.22 23.14 -17.74
CA GLY A 339 29.78 22.83 -17.66
C GLY A 339 29.20 22.09 -18.88
N MET A 340 30.05 21.64 -19.82
CA MET A 340 29.66 20.91 -21.03
C MET A 340 29.91 19.41 -20.94
N GLY A 341 30.17 18.88 -19.75
CA GLY A 341 30.29 17.45 -19.53
C GLY A 341 30.12 17.08 -18.07
N ALA A 342 29.59 15.89 -17.83
CA ALA A 342 29.33 15.36 -16.50
C ALA A 342 29.85 13.91 -16.42
N SER A 343 30.41 13.57 -15.26
CA SER A 343 30.98 12.24 -14.99
C SER A 343 29.93 11.28 -14.43
N VAL A 344 30.28 9.99 -14.32
CA VAL A 344 29.43 8.98 -13.67
C VAL A 344 29.09 9.42 -12.24
N GLY A 345 27.83 9.27 -11.84
CA GLY A 345 27.29 9.75 -10.56
C GLY A 345 26.88 11.23 -10.56
N GLY A 346 27.29 11.99 -11.58
CA GLY A 346 26.92 13.39 -11.73
C GLY A 346 25.49 13.63 -12.21
N SER A 347 25.23 14.85 -12.66
CA SER A 347 23.91 15.38 -12.99
C SER A 347 23.93 16.31 -14.21
N MET A 348 22.79 16.40 -14.89
CA MET A 348 22.60 17.25 -16.07
C MET A 348 21.25 17.94 -16.06
N ALA A 349 21.24 19.25 -16.33
CA ALA A 349 20.02 20.04 -16.46
C ALA A 349 19.79 20.48 -17.91
N PHE A 350 18.54 20.36 -18.38
CA PHE A 350 18.15 20.70 -19.74
C PHE A 350 16.90 21.57 -19.76
N GLU A 351 16.95 22.60 -20.60
CA GLU A 351 15.77 23.35 -21.06
C GLU A 351 15.49 22.98 -22.51
N VAL A 352 14.23 22.84 -22.91
CA VAL A 352 13.84 22.39 -24.25
C VAL A 352 13.02 23.46 -24.97
N LYS A 353 13.50 23.94 -26.12
CA LYS A 353 12.81 24.95 -26.94
C LYS A 353 12.61 24.50 -28.38
N CYS A 354 11.36 24.22 -28.74
CA CYS A 354 10.97 23.88 -30.10
C CYS A 354 10.30 25.08 -30.80
N GLY A 355 10.97 25.69 -31.78
CA GLY A 355 10.38 26.80 -32.52
C GLY A 355 11.18 27.23 -33.75
N LYS A 356 10.60 28.11 -34.56
CA LYS A 356 11.31 28.68 -35.71
C LYS A 356 12.39 29.66 -35.24
N ALA A 357 13.37 29.95 -36.11
CA ALA A 357 14.49 30.85 -35.87
C ALA A 357 14.13 32.12 -35.09
N GLU A 358 13.21 32.94 -35.61
CA GLU A 358 12.82 34.21 -34.97
C GLU A 358 12.11 34.00 -33.62
N TYR A 359 11.36 32.91 -33.45
CA TYR A 359 10.77 32.56 -32.15
C TYR A 359 11.88 32.24 -31.13
N LEU A 360 12.85 31.39 -31.50
CA LEU A 360 13.98 31.03 -30.62
C LEU A 360 14.75 32.28 -30.17
N TYR A 361 14.99 33.21 -31.09
CA TYR A 361 15.64 34.49 -30.77
C TYR A 361 14.77 35.36 -29.85
N SER A 362 13.47 35.46 -30.10
CA SER A 362 12.55 36.23 -29.24
C SER A 362 12.45 35.70 -27.80
N GLN A 363 12.79 34.42 -27.57
CA GLN A 363 12.77 33.79 -26.25
C GLN A 363 14.08 33.99 -25.46
N LYS A 364 15.04 34.76 -25.97
CA LYS A 364 16.37 34.97 -25.35
C LYS A 364 16.28 35.28 -23.85
N ASP A 365 15.56 36.34 -23.47
CA ASP A 365 15.49 36.79 -22.07
C ASP A 365 14.80 35.77 -21.16
N HIS A 366 13.81 35.05 -21.70
CA HIS A 366 13.14 33.97 -20.99
C HIS A 366 14.08 32.81 -20.72
N MET A 367 14.86 32.38 -21.71
CA MET A 367 15.86 31.32 -21.56
C MET A 367 16.98 31.69 -20.58
N ILE A 368 17.42 32.96 -20.57
CA ILE A 368 18.39 33.47 -19.56
C ILE A 368 17.82 33.34 -18.15
N PHE A 369 16.54 33.67 -17.96
CA PHE A 369 15.89 33.50 -16.66
C PHE A 369 15.83 32.02 -16.26
N GLN A 370 15.51 31.13 -17.19
CA GLN A 370 15.42 29.70 -16.94
C GLN A 370 16.77 29.04 -16.62
N ALA A 371 17.85 29.50 -17.27
CA ALA A 371 19.22 29.04 -16.99
C ALA A 371 19.63 29.18 -15.52
N LYS A 372 19.02 30.10 -14.77
CA LYS A 372 19.26 30.23 -13.32
C LYS A 372 18.82 28.98 -12.53
N GLY A 373 17.87 28.21 -13.06
CA GLY A 373 17.38 26.97 -12.45
C GLY A 373 18.34 25.79 -12.59
N HIS A 374 19.32 25.89 -13.49
CA HIS A 374 20.20 24.79 -13.87
C HIS A 374 21.50 24.73 -13.05
N LYS A 375 21.85 25.81 -12.34
CA LYS A 375 23.20 26.08 -11.79
C LYS A 375 23.79 25.03 -10.86
N HIS A 376 22.98 24.12 -10.33
CA HIS A 376 23.41 23.07 -9.41
C HIS A 376 23.76 21.75 -10.12
N ALA A 377 23.52 21.64 -11.43
CA ALA A 377 23.90 20.47 -12.20
C ALA A 377 25.36 20.55 -12.68
N ASP A 378 26.02 19.40 -12.81
CA ASP A 378 27.41 19.31 -13.27
C ASP A 378 27.57 19.74 -14.74
N ALA A 379 26.55 19.45 -15.55
CA ALA A 379 26.43 19.94 -16.91
C ALA A 379 25.04 20.49 -17.20
N GLN A 380 24.94 21.48 -18.08
CA GLN A 380 23.67 22.13 -18.36
C GLN A 380 23.63 22.70 -19.78
N CYS A 381 22.48 22.61 -20.44
CA CYS A 381 22.30 23.23 -21.75
C CYS A 381 20.84 23.51 -22.09
N THR A 382 20.64 24.42 -23.04
CA THR A 382 19.35 24.64 -23.68
C THR A 382 19.31 23.88 -25.01
N LEU A 383 18.53 22.82 -25.08
CA LEU A 383 18.27 22.07 -26.29
C LEU A 383 17.21 22.78 -27.12
N CYS A 384 17.49 22.99 -28.40
CA CYS A 384 16.54 23.60 -29.29
C CYS A 384 16.39 22.85 -30.62
N SER A 385 15.33 23.20 -31.35
CA SER A 385 15.21 22.78 -32.75
C SER A 385 16.34 23.34 -33.61
N ARG A 386 16.69 22.60 -34.65
CA ARG A 386 17.76 22.97 -35.61
C ARG A 386 17.47 24.27 -36.37
N ASP A 387 16.28 24.85 -36.26
CA ASP A 387 15.93 26.15 -36.82
C ASP A 387 16.83 27.29 -36.31
N ILE A 388 17.56 27.11 -35.20
CA ILE A 388 18.60 28.07 -34.76
C ILE A 388 19.67 28.33 -35.84
N HIS A 389 19.87 27.38 -36.77
CA HIS A 389 20.82 27.50 -37.87
C HIS A 389 20.29 28.38 -39.02
N ASP A 390 19.02 28.75 -38.99
CA ASP A 390 18.42 29.65 -39.99
C ASP A 390 18.43 31.12 -39.53
N LEU A 391 18.94 31.41 -38.33
CA LEU A 391 19.16 32.79 -37.87
C LEU A 391 20.33 33.42 -38.65
N PRO A 392 20.30 34.75 -38.88
CA PRO A 392 21.50 35.49 -39.29
C PRO A 392 22.68 35.21 -38.34
N ALA A 393 23.89 35.14 -38.88
CA ALA A 393 25.08 34.72 -38.13
C ALA A 393 25.32 35.56 -36.88
N GLU A 394 25.04 36.87 -36.95
CA GLU A 394 25.15 37.80 -35.84
C GLU A 394 24.16 37.47 -34.72
N LYS A 395 22.87 37.31 -35.05
CA LYS A 395 21.81 36.94 -34.10
C LYS A 395 22.08 35.57 -33.48
N GLN A 396 22.53 34.61 -34.28
CA GLN A 396 22.85 33.27 -33.81
C GLN A 396 23.99 33.30 -32.80
N LYS A 397 25.07 34.04 -33.12
CA LYS A 397 26.22 34.21 -32.25
C LYS A 397 25.81 34.90 -30.94
N GLU A 398 25.10 36.03 -31.03
CA GLU A 398 24.60 36.77 -29.87
C GLU A 398 23.80 35.86 -28.94
N LEU A 399 22.85 35.08 -29.48
CA LEU A 399 22.02 34.19 -28.68
C LEU A 399 22.84 33.09 -27.99
N ARG A 400 23.78 32.46 -28.72
CA ARG A 400 24.63 31.39 -28.20
C ARG A 400 25.60 31.89 -27.12
N ASP A 401 26.20 33.06 -27.34
CA ASP A 401 27.14 33.66 -26.40
C ASP A 401 26.41 34.10 -25.12
N THR A 402 25.27 34.78 -25.26
CA THR A 402 24.45 35.22 -24.12
C THR A 402 24.00 34.04 -23.24
N LEU A 403 23.55 32.94 -23.86
CA LEU A 403 23.13 31.77 -23.10
C LEU A 403 24.30 31.00 -22.47
N ARG A 404 25.47 31.01 -23.10
CA ARG A 404 26.70 30.48 -22.50
C ARG A 404 27.10 31.28 -21.27
N GLU A 405 27.06 32.61 -21.33
CA GLU A 405 27.32 33.49 -20.18
C GLU A 405 26.29 33.32 -19.06
N ALA A 406 25.03 33.07 -19.41
CA ALA A 406 23.98 32.74 -18.45
C ALA A 406 24.15 31.35 -17.79
N GLY A 407 25.10 30.55 -18.28
CA GLY A 407 25.42 29.21 -17.79
C GLY A 407 24.73 28.08 -18.55
N SER A 408 23.82 28.34 -19.51
CA SER A 408 23.09 27.29 -20.23
C SER A 408 23.37 27.34 -21.73
N PRO A 409 24.54 26.88 -22.22
CA PRO A 409 24.88 26.87 -23.64
C PRO A 409 23.78 26.28 -24.51
N MET A 410 23.49 26.92 -25.65
CA MET A 410 22.41 26.49 -26.54
C MET A 410 22.89 25.49 -27.59
N VAL A 411 22.15 24.40 -27.79
CA VAL A 411 22.50 23.32 -28.71
C VAL A 411 21.30 22.94 -29.59
N GLY A 412 21.46 23.06 -30.91
CA GLY A 412 20.42 22.76 -31.90
C GLY A 412 20.44 21.29 -32.32
N MET A 413 19.81 20.42 -31.53
CA MET A 413 19.81 18.97 -31.78
C MET A 413 18.43 18.39 -32.09
N LEU A 414 17.34 19.07 -31.75
CA LEU A 414 15.99 18.58 -32.00
C LEU A 414 15.62 18.74 -33.48
N PRO A 415 14.67 17.95 -33.99
CA PRO A 415 14.18 18.09 -35.36
C PRO A 415 13.68 19.52 -35.62
N ARG A 416 13.67 19.92 -36.90
CA ARG A 416 13.18 21.25 -37.26
C ARG A 416 11.71 21.39 -36.86
N LYS A 417 11.30 22.59 -36.50
CA LYS A 417 9.94 22.85 -36.00
C LYS A 417 8.87 22.39 -36.98
N ASN A 418 9.08 22.57 -38.28
CA ASN A 418 8.15 22.12 -39.31
C ASN A 418 8.03 20.59 -39.36
N GLU A 419 9.09 19.83 -39.07
CA GLU A 419 9.05 18.36 -39.04
C GLU A 419 8.21 17.86 -37.86
N ILE A 420 8.40 18.48 -36.68
CA ILE A 420 7.61 18.22 -35.48
C ILE A 420 6.14 18.57 -35.72
N ASP A 421 5.89 19.76 -36.28
CA ASP A 421 4.53 20.24 -36.57
C ASP A 421 3.79 19.33 -37.54
N GLN A 422 4.47 18.91 -38.61
CA GLN A 422 3.87 18.01 -39.58
C GLN A 422 3.54 16.66 -38.93
N SER A 423 4.46 16.10 -38.15
CA SER A 423 4.23 14.83 -37.44
C SER A 423 3.02 14.90 -36.51
N CYS A 424 2.92 15.94 -35.67
CA CYS A 424 1.78 16.10 -34.76
C CYS A 424 0.45 16.34 -35.51
N LEU A 425 0.49 17.10 -36.61
CA LEU A 425 -0.71 17.34 -37.43
C LEU A 425 -1.19 16.07 -38.12
N ASP A 426 -0.28 15.27 -38.68
CA ASP A 426 -0.65 14.01 -39.33
C ASP A 426 -1.25 13.03 -38.33
N PHE A 427 -0.70 12.97 -37.11
CA PHE A 427 -1.20 12.08 -36.05
C PHE A 427 -2.61 12.44 -35.54
N ILE A 428 -2.99 13.72 -35.54
CA ILE A 428 -4.37 14.13 -35.21
C ILE A 428 -5.35 13.95 -36.38
N ARG A 429 -4.85 13.87 -37.62
CA ARG A 429 -5.67 13.70 -38.83
C ARG A 429 -6.02 12.25 -39.14
N GLN A 430 -5.23 11.29 -38.66
CA GLN A 430 -5.37 9.86 -38.95
C GLN A 430 -6.79 9.27 -38.75
N ASN A 431 -7.66 9.88 -37.92
CA ASN A 431 -9.04 9.40 -37.74
C ASN A 431 -10.01 9.76 -38.90
N GLU A 432 -9.67 10.67 -39.82
CA GLU A 432 -10.52 11.00 -40.98
C GLU A 432 -10.32 10.02 -42.17
N GLU A 433 -9.22 9.28 -42.24
CA GLU A 433 -8.90 8.37 -43.37
C GLU A 433 -9.25 6.88 -43.09
N GLU A 434 -9.63 6.53 -41.85
CA GLU A 434 -10.07 5.18 -41.46
C GLU A 434 -11.61 5.04 -41.31
N GLN A 435 -12.38 6.08 -41.64
CA GLN A 435 -13.84 5.96 -41.77
C GLN A 435 -14.20 5.43 -43.18
N PRO A 436 -14.88 4.27 -43.30
CA PRO A 436 -15.28 3.71 -44.60
C PRO A 436 -16.31 4.58 -45.34
#